data_AF-A0A9Q0VKL2-F1
#
_entry.id   AF-A0A9Q0VKL2-F1
#
_cell.length_a   1.000
_cell.length_b   1.000
_cell.length_c   1.000
_cell.angle_alpha   90.00
_cell.angle_beta   90.00
_cell.angle_gamma   90.00
#
_symmetry.space_group_name_H-M   'P 1'
#
loop_
_entity.id
_entity.type
_entity.pdbx_description
1 polymer ?
#
loop_
_entity_poly.entity_id
_entity_poly.type
_entity_poly.pdbx_seq_one_letter_code
_entity_poly.pdbx_strand_id
1 'polypeptide(L)' 'VGLLNVDGFYNSLLSFIDKAVDEGFISPTARRIIVSAPTATQLVRQLEDYVPEYDEITAKLVWEEVDRLTA' A
#
# COMPACT_ATOMS: atom_id res chain seq x y z
N VAL A 1 -0.71 3.78 4.59
CA VAL A 1 -2.06 3.36 5.06
C VAL A 1 -1.88 2.26 6.10
N GLY A 2 -2.58 2.33 7.23
CA GLY A 2 -2.47 1.33 8.31
C GLY A 2 -3.67 0.39 8.37
N LEU A 3 -3.43 -0.92 8.48
CA LEU A 3 -4.44 -1.96 8.67
C LEU A 3 -4.23 -2.68 10.01
N LEU A 4 -5.21 -2.57 10.91
CA LEU A 4 -5.22 -3.31 12.17
C LEU A 4 -5.74 -4.73 11.94
N ASN A 5 -4.82 -5.69 11.80
CA ASN A 5 -5.11 -7.06 11.42
C ASN A 5 -5.34 -7.99 12.62
N VAL A 6 -6.43 -7.74 13.36
CA VAL A 6 -6.82 -8.56 14.52
C VAL A 6 -7.20 -9.96 14.05
N ASP A 7 -6.59 -10.99 14.65
CA ASP A 7 -6.84 -12.41 14.37
C ASP A 7 -6.83 -12.79 12.88
N GLY A 8 -6.05 -12.06 12.08
CA GLY A 8 -5.92 -12.32 10.65
C GLY A 8 -7.12 -11.91 9.80
N PHE A 9 -8.00 -11.04 10.30
CA PHE A 9 -9.19 -10.56 9.57
C PHE A 9 -8.89 -10.07 8.14
N TYR A 10 -7.75 -9.42 7.92
CA TYR A 10 -7.32 -8.90 6.62
C TYR A 10 -6.38 -9.83 5.84
N ASN A 11 -6.12 -11.06 6.30
CA ASN A 11 -5.18 -11.97 5.61
C ASN A 11 -5.57 -12.24 4.16
N SER A 12 -6.85 -12.44 3.87
CA SER A 12 -7.34 -12.67 2.51
C SER A 12 -7.11 -11.44 1.61
N LEU A 13 -7.30 -10.22 2.15
CA LEU A 13 -7.03 -8.98 1.42
C LEU A 13 -5.54 -8.83 1.16
N LEU A 14 -4.69 -9.02 2.18
CA LEU A 14 -3.24 -8.93 2.03
C LEU A 14 -2.73 -9.94 0.99
N SER A 15 -3.22 -11.18 1.04
CA SER A 15 -2.86 -12.24 0.08
C SER A 15 -3.31 -11.91 -1.35
N PHE A 16 -4.48 -11.30 -1.50
CA PHE A 16 -4.96 -10.84 -2.82
C PHE A 16 -4.04 -9.75 -3.40
N ILE A 17 -3.60 -8.81 -2.57
CA ILE A 17 -2.67 -7.76 -3.00
C ILE A 17 -1.29 -8.35 -3.31
N ASP A 18 -0.79 -9.28 -2.49
CA ASP A 18 0.47 -9.99 -2.75
C ASP A 18 0.43 -10.70 -4.11
N LYS A 19 -0.68 -11.37 -4.43
CA LYS A 19 -0.88 -11.98 -5.74
C LYS A 19 -0.89 -10.95 -6.88
N ALA A 20 -1.50 -9.78 -6.69
CA ALA A 20 -1.48 -8.72 -7.70
C ALA A 20 -0.08 -8.14 -7.91
N VAL A 21 0.79 -8.18 -6.89
CA VAL A 21 2.22 -7.86 -7.03
C VAL A 21 2.94 -8.94 -7.83
N ASP A 22 2.70 -10.22 -7.52
CA ASP A 22 3.30 -11.36 -8.24
C ASP A 22 2.91 -11.37 -9.73
N GLU A 23 1.67 -11.01 -10.05
CA GLU A 23 1.17 -10.88 -11.43
C GLU A 23 1.63 -9.59 -12.12
N GLY A 24 2.34 -8.70 -11.42
CA GLY A 24 2.89 -7.45 -11.98
C GLY A 24 1.89 -6.31 -12.14
N PHE A 25 0.67 -6.46 -11.61
CA PHE A 25 -0.34 -5.38 -11.61
C PHE A 25 0.01 -4.27 -10.61
N ILE A 26 0.71 -4.60 -9.52
CA ILE A 26 1.15 -3.66 -8.49
C ILE A 26 2.67 -3.71 -8.39
N SER A 27 3.34 -2.55 -8.38
CA SER A 27 4.79 -2.54 -8.19
C SER A 27 5.17 -3.02 -6.78
N PRO A 28 6.28 -3.74 -6.60
CA PRO A 28 6.74 -4.16 -5.28
C PRO A 28 6.91 -3.00 -4.29
N THR A 29 7.25 -1.81 -4.79
CA THR A 29 7.34 -0.58 -4.00
C THR A 29 5.96 -0.11 -3.54
N ALA A 30 4.97 -0.07 -4.44
CA ALA A 30 3.60 0.32 -4.12
C ALA A 30 2.95 -0.60 -3.06
N ARG A 31 3.36 -1.87 -2.99
CA ARG A 31 2.91 -2.80 -1.94
C ARG A 31 3.22 -2.32 -0.52
N ARG A 32 4.31 -1.55 -0.34
CA ARG A 32 4.75 -1.02 0.97
C ARG A 32 3.85 0.07 1.52
N ILE A 33 2.97 0.66 0.69
CA ILE A 33 1.99 1.67 1.13
C ILE A 33 1.06 1.12 2.23
N ILE A 34 0.83 -0.19 2.24
CA ILE A 34 0.02 -0.86 3.26
C ILE A 34 0.92 -1.42 4.37
N VAL A 35 0.76 -0.86 5.56
CA VAL A 35 1.36 -1.34 6.80
C VAL A 35 0.29 -2.08 7.58
N SER A 36 0.55 -3.33 7.98
CA SER A 36 -0.40 -4.12 8.77
C SER A 36 0.23 -4.64 10.05
N ALA A 37 -0.49 -4.56 11.16
CA ALA A 37 -0.05 -5.12 12.44
C ALA A 37 -1.25 -5.68 13.24
N PRO A 38 -1.04 -6.68 14.10
CA PRO A 38 -2.12 -7.32 14.86
C PRO A 38 -2.63 -6.49 16.04
N THR A 39 -1.87 -5.47 16.47
CA THR A 39 -2.24 -4.60 17.60
C THR A 39 -2.11 -3.13 17.24
N ALA A 40 -2.93 -2.28 17.85
CA ALA A 40 -2.93 -0.84 17.59
C ALA A 40 -1.58 -0.20 17.91
N THR A 41 -0.96 -0.59 19.04
CA THR A 41 0.35 -0.07 19.44
C THR A 41 1.45 -0.40 18.43
N GLN A 42 1.46 -1.62 17.90
CA GLN A 42 2.43 -1.99 16.87
C GLN A 42 2.15 -1.26 15.56
N LEU A 43 0.88 -1.11 15.19
CA LEU A 43 0.51 -0.41 13.96
C LEU A 43 0.96 1.06 13.99
N VAL A 44 0.71 1.76 15.09
CA VAL A 44 1.12 3.17 15.24
C VAL A 44 2.63 3.32 15.14
N ARG A 45 3.40 2.47 15.84
CA ARG A 45 4.87 2.51 15.75
C ARG A 45 5.39 2.29 14.32
N GLN A 46 4.85 1.28 13.63
CA GLN A 46 5.26 1.02 12.24
C GLN A 46 4.87 2.16 11.28
N LEU A 47 3.78 2.87 11.57
CA LEU A 47 3.41 4.06 10.79
C LEU A 47 4.29 5.27 11.10
N GLU A 48 4.75 5.43 12.34
CA GLU A 48 5.71 6.48 12.72
C GLU A 48 7.08 6.26 12.04
N ASP A 49 7.51 5.01 11.93
CA ASP A 49 8.77 4.62 11.28
C ASP A 49 8.67 4.57 9.73
N TYR A 50 7.45 4.71 9.18
CA TYR A 50 7.22 4.54 7.74
C TYR A 50 7.85 5.68 6.93
N VAL A 51 8.75 5.31 6.01
CA VAL A 51 9.30 6.23 5.01
C VAL A 51 8.73 5.84 3.64
N PRO A 52 8.01 6.76 2.95
CA PRO A 52 7.52 6.49 1.61
C PRO A 52 8.67 6.27 0.64
N GLU A 53 8.61 5.17 -0.11
CA GLU A 53 9.50 4.94 -1.25
C GLU A 53 8.76 5.31 -2.53
N TYR A 54 9.36 6.23 -3.30
CA TYR A 54 8.85 6.64 -4.60
C TYR A 54 9.71 6.01 -5.68
N ASP A 55 9.08 5.30 -6.63
CA ASP A 55 9.72 4.94 -7.88
C ASP A 55 9.61 6.11 -8.89
N GLU A 56 10.44 6.12 -9.94
CA GLU A 56 10.42 7.18 -10.97
C GLU A 56 9.05 7.36 -11.65
N ILE A 57 8.19 6.34 -11.60
CA ILE A 57 6.88 6.31 -12.25
C ILE A 57 5.84 6.97 -11.33
N THR A 58 5.79 6.57 -10.06
CA THR A 58 4.94 7.14 -8.99
C THR A 58 5.29 8.58 -8.66
N ALA A 59 6.56 8.98 -8.78
CA ALA A 59 6.97 10.37 -8.66
C ALA A 59 6.41 11.28 -9.77
N LYS A 60 6.04 10.72 -10.93
CA LYS A 60 5.49 11.44 -12.08
C LYS A 60 3.97 11.39 -12.17
N LEU A 61 3.30 10.60 -11.33
CA LEU A 61 1.84 10.54 -11.29
C LEU A 61 1.30 11.78 -10.57
N VAL A 62 0.81 12.74 -11.36
CA VAL A 62 0.08 13.92 -10.87
C VAL A 62 -1.41 13.63 -10.95
N TRP A 63 -2.11 13.72 -9.82
CA TRP A 63 -3.55 13.44 -9.73
C TRP A 63 -4.41 14.32 -10.67
N GLU A 64 -3.92 15.50 -11.06
CA GLU A 64 -4.60 16.41 -12.01
C GLU A 64 -4.60 15.95 -13.48
N GLU A 65 -3.66 15.07 -13.87
CA GLU A 65 -3.51 14.67 -15.27
C GLU A 65 -4.49 13.56 -15.69
N VAL A 66 -5.03 12.82 -14.71
CA VAL A 66 -6.02 11.76 -14.92
C VAL A 66 -7.39 12.34 -15.32
N ASP A 67 -7.79 13.47 -14.74
CA ASP A 67 -9.07 14.15 -15.06
C ASP A 67 -9.11 14.73 -16.49
N ARG A 68 -7.94 15.02 -17.08
CA ARG A 68 -7.85 15.59 -18.44
C ARG A 68 -7.91 14.56 -19.56
N LEU A 69 -7.72 13.27 -19.25
CA LEU A 69 -7.76 12.18 -20.22
C LEU A 69 -9.14 11.52 -20.32
N THR A 70 -10.08 11.92 -19.46
CA THR A 70 -11.47 11.42 -19.42
C THR A 70 -12.51 12.47 -19.84
N ALA A 71 -12.09 13.62 -20.38
CA ALA A 71 -12.97 14.69 -20.85
C ALA A 71 -13.06 14.73 -22.39
#